data_AF-A0A1J5KMG4-F1
#
_entry.id   AF-A0A1J5KMG4-F1
#
_cell.length_a   1.000
_cell.length_b   1.000
_cell.length_c   1.000
_cell.angle_alpha   90.00
_cell.angle_beta   90.00
_cell.angle_gamma   90.00
#
_symmetry.space_group_name_H-M   'P 1'
#
loop_
_entity.id
_entity.type
_entity.pdbx_description
1 polymer ?
#
loop_
_entity_poly.entity_id
_entity_poly.type
_entity_poly.pdbx_seq_one_letter_code
_entity_poly.pdbx_strand_id
1 'polypeptide(L)'
;MSKLPVESLRLLVILKNDSRRLHDRIKYREVEYLRVLSLKRTRDHFKDIFKSLYFTITIDDLLLCSEDVISALDSFYTKVESMRWYLNHTEDMPATLEDNVAQFVKDISTLYDTLTIYLNAEIGVVESDEETTS
;
A
#
# COMPACT_ATOMS: atom_id res chain seq x y z
N MET A 1 -25.80 11.50 -14.25
CA MET A 1 -24.68 10.92 -13.48
C MET A 1 -23.46 11.78 -13.78
N SER A 2 -22.81 12.29 -12.72
CA SER A 2 -21.67 13.20 -12.82
C SER A 2 -20.48 12.47 -13.43
N LYS A 3 -19.85 13.07 -14.45
CA LYS A 3 -18.55 12.64 -14.97
C LYS A 3 -17.58 12.50 -13.79
N LEU A 4 -16.94 11.34 -13.63
CA LEU A 4 -15.76 11.27 -12.78
C LEU A 4 -14.65 12.07 -13.47
N PRO A 5 -14.05 13.08 -12.81
CA PRO A 5 -13.03 13.91 -13.44
C PRO A 5 -11.83 13.08 -13.90
N VAL A 6 -11.13 13.53 -14.96
CA VAL A 6 -9.81 12.99 -15.38
C VAL A 6 -8.83 12.90 -14.20
N GLU A 7 -9.01 13.76 -13.19
CA GLU A 7 -8.27 13.79 -11.93
C GLU A 7 -8.48 12.50 -11.11
N SER A 8 -9.68 11.93 -11.08
CA SER A 8 -9.97 10.64 -10.42
C SER A 8 -9.17 9.51 -11.05
N LEU A 9 -9.18 9.39 -12.39
CA LEU A 9 -8.43 8.33 -13.09
C LEU A 9 -6.93 8.43 -12.80
N ARG A 10 -6.37 9.64 -12.86
CA ARG A 10 -4.95 9.88 -12.56
C ARG A 10 -4.63 9.51 -11.12
N LEU A 11 -5.47 9.88 -10.17
CA LEU A 11 -5.29 9.52 -8.77
C LEU A 11 -5.32 8.00 -8.57
N LEU A 12 -6.30 7.29 -9.13
CA LEU A 12 -6.41 5.83 -9.05
C LEU A 12 -5.17 5.14 -9.62
N VAL A 13 -4.65 5.62 -10.75
CA VAL A 13 -3.41 5.10 -11.35
C VAL A 13 -2.19 5.38 -10.47
N ILE A 14 -2.10 6.56 -9.86
CA ILE A 14 -1.03 6.90 -8.92
C ILE A 14 -1.07 5.97 -7.71
N LEU A 15 -2.24 5.79 -7.10
CA LEU A 15 -2.47 4.92 -5.96
C LEU A 15 -2.11 3.46 -6.28
N LYS A 16 -2.52 2.95 -7.44
CA LYS A 16 -2.19 1.60 -7.93
C LYS A 16 -0.68 1.41 -8.07
N ASN A 17 0.01 2.39 -8.63
CA ASN A 17 1.46 2.32 -8.81
C ASN A 17 2.21 2.42 -7.47
N ASP A 18 1.75 3.29 -6.57
CA ASP A 18 2.36 3.46 -5.25
C ASP A 18 2.19 2.20 -4.39
N SER A 19 0.97 1.68 -4.29
CA SER A 19 0.67 0.47 -3.50
C SER A 19 1.45 -0.74 -4.01
N ARG A 20 1.55 -0.91 -5.33
CA ARG A 20 2.38 -1.96 -5.96
C ARG A 20 3.85 -1.82 -5.57
N ARG A 21 4.43 -0.63 -5.74
CA ARG A 21 5.85 -0.42 -5.44
C ARG A 21 6.15 -0.62 -3.96
N LEU A 22 5.24 -0.22 -3.08
CA LEU A 22 5.34 -0.42 -1.64
C LEU A 22 5.27 -1.90 -1.29
N HIS A 23 4.27 -2.62 -1.81
CA HIS A 23 4.13 -4.06 -1.66
C HIS A 23 5.39 -4.80 -2.14
N ASP A 24 5.88 -4.49 -3.33
CA ASP A 24 7.08 -5.10 -3.91
C ASP A 24 8.31 -4.89 -3.01
N ARG A 25 8.49 -3.68 -2.44
CA ARG A 25 9.60 -3.43 -1.49
C ARG A 25 9.46 -4.26 -0.23
N ILE A 26 8.26 -4.31 0.36
CA ILE A 26 8.01 -5.05 1.62
C ILE A 26 8.23 -6.55 1.42
N LYS A 27 7.71 -7.11 0.33
CA LYS A 27 7.73 -8.54 0.05
C LYS A 27 9.08 -9.03 -0.45
N TYR A 28 9.63 -8.38 -1.49
CA TYR A 28 10.83 -8.93 -2.16
C TYR A 28 12.15 -8.50 -1.53
N ARG A 29 12.14 -7.52 -0.63
CA ARG A 29 13.34 -7.08 0.10
C ARG A 29 13.38 -7.55 1.56
N GLU A 30 12.46 -8.44 1.94
CA GLU A 30 12.32 -8.96 3.30
C GLU A 30 13.63 -9.42 3.92
N VAL A 31 14.29 -10.37 3.27
CA VAL A 31 15.56 -10.93 3.73
C VAL A 31 16.64 -9.85 3.87
N GLU A 32 16.64 -8.85 2.99
CA GLU A 32 17.64 -7.78 3.00
C GLU A 32 17.46 -6.85 4.20
N TYR A 33 16.25 -6.31 4.41
CA TYR A 33 16.04 -5.35 5.50
C TYR A 33 16.08 -6.01 6.88
N LEU A 34 15.72 -7.30 7.00
CA LEU A 34 15.89 -8.05 8.25
C LEU A 34 17.36 -8.33 8.54
N ARG A 35 18.14 -8.69 7.51
CA ARG A 35 19.59 -8.85 7.67
C ARG A 35 20.27 -7.55 8.11
N VAL A 36 19.85 -6.41 7.57
CA VAL A 36 20.37 -5.09 8.00
C VAL A 36 20.01 -4.81 9.46
N LEU A 37 18.77 -5.07 9.88
CA LEU A 37 18.34 -4.91 11.26
C LEU A 37 19.16 -5.80 12.21
N SER A 38 19.34 -7.08 11.88
CA SER A 38 20.10 -8.02 12.71
C SER A 38 21.58 -7.70 12.82
N LEU A 39 22.23 -7.32 11.71
CA LEU A 39 23.67 -7.07 11.67
C LEU A 39 24.05 -5.67 12.17
N LYS A 40 23.34 -4.64 11.73
CA LYS A 40 23.68 -3.24 12.02
C LYS A 40 22.91 -2.68 13.21
N ARG A 41 21.87 -3.38 13.69
CA ARG A 41 20.98 -2.94 14.79
C ARG A 41 20.42 -1.53 14.60
N THR A 42 20.35 -1.08 13.35
CA THR A 42 19.75 0.20 12.96
C THR A 42 18.37 -0.04 12.37
N ARG A 43 17.52 0.98 12.49
CA ARG A 43 16.16 1.02 11.93
C ARG A 43 16.03 2.07 10.82
N ASP A 44 17.12 2.78 10.52
CA ASP A 44 17.11 3.93 9.59
C ASP A 44 16.72 3.56 8.16
N HIS A 45 16.98 2.32 7.74
CA HIS A 45 16.65 1.83 6.40
C HIS A 45 15.15 1.59 6.20
N PHE A 46 14.37 1.44 7.28
CA PHE A 46 12.93 1.20 7.16
C PHE A 46 12.19 2.37 6.52
N LYS A 47 12.69 3.61 6.64
CA LYS A 47 12.11 4.77 5.95
C LYS A 47 12.05 4.59 4.43
N ASP A 48 13.03 3.89 3.85
CA ASP A 48 13.11 3.67 2.41
C ASP A 48 12.25 2.48 1.96
N ILE A 49 12.00 1.53 2.87
CA ILE A 49 11.08 0.39 2.63
C ILE A 49 9.63 0.86 2.65
N PHE A 50 9.23 1.59 3.70
CA PHE A 50 7.86 1.99 3.97
C PHE A 50 7.46 3.36 3.37
N LYS A 51 8.32 3.98 2.56
CA LYS A 51 7.99 5.21 1.86
C LYS A 51 6.77 4.99 0.97
N SER A 52 5.78 5.87 1.04
CA SER A 52 4.57 5.83 0.22
C SER A 52 4.04 7.24 -0.01
N LEU A 53 3.47 7.47 -1.19
CA LEU A 53 2.80 8.73 -1.51
C LEU A 53 1.45 8.85 -0.80
N TYR A 54 0.83 7.74 -0.42
CA TYR A 54 -0.49 7.73 0.24
C TYR A 54 -0.53 8.62 1.48
N PHE A 55 0.53 8.61 2.30
CA PHE A 55 0.64 9.46 3.48
C PHE A 55 0.79 10.96 3.19
N THR A 56 0.85 11.36 1.91
CA THR A 56 0.90 12.76 1.47
C THR A 56 -0.35 13.21 0.72
N ILE A 57 -1.30 12.30 0.51
CA ILE A 57 -2.57 12.55 -0.18
C ILE A 57 -3.52 13.29 0.78
N THR A 58 -4.30 14.23 0.25
CA THR A 58 -5.26 15.01 1.04
C THR A 58 -6.64 14.35 1.09
N ILE A 59 -7.50 14.79 2.00
CA ILE A 59 -8.90 14.34 2.05
C ILE A 59 -9.62 14.67 0.74
N ASP A 60 -9.38 15.86 0.17
CA ASP A 60 -10.00 16.29 -1.08
C ASP A 60 -9.64 15.38 -2.25
N ASP A 61 -8.41 14.86 -2.28
CA ASP A 61 -7.99 13.85 -3.24
C ASP A 61 -8.77 12.53 -3.01
N LEU A 62 -8.87 12.05 -1.77
CA LEU A 62 -9.55 10.79 -1.46
C LEU A 62 -11.06 10.82 -1.78
N LEU A 63 -11.69 12.00 -1.74
CA LEU A 63 -13.10 12.17 -2.16
C LEU A 63 -13.33 11.87 -3.65
N LEU A 64 -12.27 11.76 -4.45
CA LEU A 64 -12.35 11.36 -5.85
C LEU A 64 -12.46 9.84 -6.05
N CYS A 65 -12.29 9.05 -4.98
CA CYS A 65 -12.40 7.60 -4.99
C CYS A 65 -13.76 7.12 -4.43
N SER A 66 -14.18 5.93 -4.85
CA SER A 66 -15.34 5.26 -4.24
C SER A 66 -15.09 4.87 -2.78
N GLU A 67 -16.18 4.71 -2.01
CA GLU A 67 -16.13 4.24 -0.61
C GLU A 67 -15.41 2.89 -0.48
N ASP A 68 -15.62 1.98 -1.44
CA ASP A 68 -14.98 0.67 -1.47
C ASP A 68 -13.46 0.78 -1.65
N VAL A 69 -12.99 1.65 -2.57
CA VAL A 69 -11.57 1.91 -2.74
C VAL A 69 -10.98 2.59 -1.51
N ILE A 70 -11.66 3.57 -0.92
CA ILE A 70 -11.21 4.22 0.32
C ILE A 70 -11.02 3.19 1.45
N SER A 71 -12.00 2.30 1.64
CA SER A 71 -11.94 1.23 2.65
C SER A 71 -10.80 0.24 2.40
N ALA A 72 -10.59 -0.16 1.14
CA ALA A 72 -9.50 -1.04 0.75
C ALA A 72 -8.11 -0.39 0.93
N LEU A 73 -8.00 0.90 0.59
CA LEU A 73 -6.78 1.69 0.82
C LEU A 73 -6.46 1.75 2.32
N ASP A 74 -7.44 2.15 3.14
CA ASP A 74 -7.26 2.25 4.60
C ASP A 74 -6.80 0.92 5.20
N SER A 75 -7.45 -0.18 4.83
CA SER A 75 -7.09 -1.52 5.29
C SER A 75 -5.65 -1.89 4.94
N PHE A 76 -5.24 -1.66 3.68
CA PHE A 76 -3.88 -1.96 3.20
C PHE A 76 -2.84 -1.09 3.92
N TYR A 77 -2.99 0.24 3.91
CA TYR A 77 -2.01 1.15 4.47
C TYR A 77 -1.94 1.09 6.00
N THR A 78 -3.05 0.82 6.69
CA THR A 78 -3.06 0.58 8.14
C THR A 78 -2.25 -0.67 8.51
N LYS A 79 -2.35 -1.74 7.72
CA LYS A 79 -1.56 -2.95 7.96
C LYS A 79 -0.07 -2.71 7.68
N VAL A 80 0.25 -1.95 6.64
CA VAL A 80 1.63 -1.53 6.34
C VAL A 80 2.22 -0.69 7.48
N GLU A 81 1.48 0.29 7.98
CA GLU A 81 1.91 1.12 9.11
C GLU A 81 2.07 0.30 10.39
N SER A 82 1.18 -0.68 10.63
CA SER A 82 1.30 -1.61 11.76
C SER A 82 2.60 -2.41 11.71
N MET A 83 2.97 -2.92 10.52
CA MET A 83 4.25 -3.62 10.32
C MET A 83 5.44 -2.68 10.53
N ARG A 84 5.39 -1.46 9.98
CA ARG A 84 6.42 -0.44 10.17
C ARG A 84 6.60 -0.12 11.66
N TRP A 85 5.50 0.07 12.39
CA TRP A 85 5.51 0.35 13.82
C TRP A 85 6.16 -0.80 14.58
N TYR A 86 5.73 -2.04 14.30
CA TYR A 86 6.31 -3.25 14.90
C TYR A 86 7.83 -3.31 14.68
N LEU A 87 8.31 -3.17 13.44
CA LEU A 87 9.75 -3.22 13.14
C LEU A 87 10.56 -2.11 13.82
N ASN A 88 9.95 -0.95 14.05
CA ASN A 88 10.64 0.16 14.72
C ASN A 88 10.73 0.00 16.24
N HIS A 89 9.84 -0.78 16.86
CA HIS A 89 9.72 -0.86 18.32
C HIS A 89 9.92 -2.26 18.90
N THR A 90 9.96 -3.29 18.06
CA THR A 90 10.16 -4.67 18.53
C THR A 90 11.53 -4.86 19.17
N GLU A 91 11.52 -5.67 20.22
CA GLU A 91 12.69 -6.23 20.91
C GLU A 91 12.74 -7.76 20.77
N ASP A 92 11.94 -8.31 19.85
CA ASP A 92 11.79 -9.74 19.67
C ASP A 92 13.09 -10.42 19.24
N MET A 93 13.21 -11.69 19.60
CA MET A 93 14.30 -12.53 19.14
C MET A 93 14.22 -12.75 17.61
N PRO A 94 15.34 -12.96 16.91
CA PRO A 94 15.38 -13.05 15.45
C PRO A 94 14.36 -14.03 14.84
N ALA A 95 14.17 -15.21 15.44
CA ALA A 95 13.20 -16.20 14.95
C ALA A 95 11.75 -15.68 15.02
N THR A 96 11.35 -15.12 16.17
CA THR A 96 10.02 -14.52 16.36
C THR A 96 9.81 -13.30 15.45
N LEU A 97 10.87 -12.51 15.23
CA LEU A 97 10.86 -11.40 14.30
C LEU A 97 10.56 -11.84 12.87
N GLU A 98 11.27 -12.87 12.39
CA GLU A 98 11.08 -13.45 11.06
C GLU A 98 9.67 -14.01 10.89
N ASP A 99 9.17 -14.77 11.86
CA ASP A 99 7.81 -15.33 11.83
C ASP A 99 6.72 -14.24 11.76
N ASN A 100 6.84 -13.21 12.61
CA ASN A 100 5.90 -12.09 12.63
C ASN A 100 5.94 -11.31 11.30
N VAL A 101 7.13 -11.08 10.76
CA VAL A 101 7.30 -10.37 9.48
C VAL A 101 6.73 -11.17 8.33
N ALA A 102 6.97 -12.47 8.27
CA ALA A 102 6.37 -13.34 7.27
C ALA A 102 4.84 -13.30 7.32
N GLN A 103 4.25 -13.26 8.53
CA GLN A 103 2.81 -13.10 8.71
C GLN A 103 2.33 -11.72 8.24
N PHE A 104 3.04 -10.63 8.57
CA PHE A 104 2.72 -9.30 8.05
C PHE A 104 2.78 -9.24 6.52
N VAL A 105 3.82 -9.79 5.90
CA VAL A 105 3.99 -9.82 4.44
C VAL A 105 2.84 -10.59 3.78
N LYS A 106 2.42 -11.71 4.38
CA LYS A 106 1.27 -12.49 3.92
C LYS A 106 -0.02 -11.67 3.98
N ASP A 107 -0.33 -11.07 5.13
CA ASP A 107 -1.54 -10.27 5.32
C ASP A 107 -1.57 -9.05 4.40
N ILE A 108 -0.45 -8.34 4.28
CA ILE A 108 -0.29 -7.19 3.37
C ILE A 108 -0.49 -7.63 1.92
N SER A 109 -0.01 -8.81 1.53
CA SER A 109 -0.22 -9.34 0.17
C SER A 109 -1.69 -9.60 -0.10
N THR A 110 -2.41 -10.20 0.84
CA THR A 110 -3.87 -10.41 0.71
C THR A 110 -4.62 -9.08 0.57
N LEU A 111 -4.30 -8.08 1.40
CA LEU A 111 -4.92 -6.77 1.33
C LEU A 111 -4.57 -6.02 0.03
N TYR A 112 -3.34 -6.19 -0.46
CA TYR A 112 -2.92 -5.63 -1.75
C TYR A 112 -3.70 -6.25 -2.92
N ASP A 113 -3.92 -7.56 -2.91
CA ASP A 113 -4.72 -8.24 -3.93
C ASP A 113 -6.16 -7.72 -3.93
N THR A 114 -6.76 -7.56 -2.74
CA THR A 114 -8.08 -6.94 -2.56
C THR A 114 -8.12 -5.50 -3.09
N LEU A 115 -7.16 -4.67 -2.70
CA LEU A 115 -7.05 -3.29 -3.17
C LEU A 115 -6.92 -3.21 -4.70
N THR A 116 -6.13 -4.12 -5.28
CA THR A 116 -5.93 -4.17 -6.74
C THR A 116 -7.22 -4.50 -7.48
N ILE A 117 -8.06 -5.38 -6.93
CA ILE A 117 -9.38 -5.69 -7.51
C ILE A 117 -10.25 -4.44 -7.53
N TYR A 118 -10.38 -3.73 -6.41
CA TYR A 118 -11.20 -2.52 -6.32
C TYR A 118 -10.69 -1.40 -7.22
N LEU A 119 -9.38 -1.13 -7.21
CA LEU A 119 -8.77 -0.13 -8.08
C LEU A 119 -9.00 -0.44 -9.57
N ASN A 120 -8.85 -1.70 -9.98
CA ASN A 120 -9.08 -2.09 -11.38
C ASN A 120 -10.55 -1.98 -11.77
N ALA A 121 -11.46 -2.35 -10.86
CA ALA A 121 -12.89 -2.21 -11.10
C ALA A 121 -13.27 -0.73 -11.29
N GLU A 122 -12.80 0.15 -10.42
CA GLU A 122 -13.10 1.58 -10.51
C GLU A 122 -12.46 2.24 -11.75
N ILE A 123 -11.20 1.90 -12.07
CA ILE A 123 -10.54 2.37 -13.30
C ILE A 123 -11.34 1.93 -14.54
N GLY A 124 -11.78 0.68 -14.60
CA GLY A 124 -12.56 0.17 -15.74
C GLY A 124 -13.91 0.85 -15.91
N VAL A 125 -14.56 1.23 -14.80
CA VAL A 125 -15.80 2.04 -14.85
C VAL A 125 -15.51 3.42 -15.44
N VAL A 126 -14.47 4.10 -14.97
CA VAL A 126 -14.09 5.44 -15.46
C VAL A 126 -13.76 5.43 -16.95
N GLU A 127 -13.01 4.44 -17.42
CA GLU A 127 -12.67 4.32 -18.85
C GLU A 127 -13.91 4.08 -19.74
N SER A 128 -14.87 3.26 -19.27
CA SER A 128 -16.10 2.96 -20.03
C SER A 128 -17.05 4.16 -20.16
N ASP A 129 -17.07 5.05 -19.16
CA ASP A 129 -17.86 6.28 -19.19
C ASP A 129 -17.29 7.31 -20.19
N GLU A 130 -15.97 7.28 -20.45
CA GLU A 130 -15.32 8.14 -21.44
C GLU A 130 -15.61 7.69 -22.88
N GLU A 131 -15.61 6.38 -23.17
CA GLU A 131 -15.86 5.84 -24.51
C GLU A 131 -17.32 6.03 -24.98
N THR A 132 -18.29 6.00 -24.07
CA THR A 132 -19.72 6.14 -24.42
C THR A 132 -20.11 7.57 -24.80
N THR A 133 -19.21 8.54 -24.57
CA THR A 133 -19.47 9.97 -24.73
C THR A 133 -18.62 10.62 -25.84
N SER A 134 -17.78 9.83 -26.52
CA SER A 134 -16.92 10.25 -27.64
C SER A 134 -17.52 9.85 -28.99
#